data_AF-A0A5E4F334-F1
#
_entry.id   AF-A0A5E4F334-F1
#
_cell.length_a   1.000
_cell.length_b   1.000
_cell.length_c   1.000
_cell.angle_alpha   90.00
_cell.angle_beta   90.00
_cell.angle_gamma   90.00
#
_symmetry.space_group_name_H-M   'P 1'
#
loop_
_entity.id
_entity.type
_entity.pdbx_description
1 polymer ?
#
loop_
_entity_poly.entity_id
_entity_poly.type
_entity_poly.pdbx_seq_one_letter_code
_entity_poly.pdbx_strand_id
1 'polypeptide(L)'
;MDVDPRHYNHVAINDNDIHNIVLSYLVHNCYKESVESFVASTGMKQPADCVEDMEKRKRIFHCAVEGNALKAIELTEQLAPDLLEKNKELHFDLLSLHFVELVCSKKCTEALEFAQNQLTPFGKVEKYVSKLEDFMALLAYEEPEKSPMFHLLSLDYRQQVADSLNRAVLEHSNLPNYTAMERLIQQTTVVRQCISEENAKNGPPSFSLNDFIRS
;
A
#
# COMPACT_ATOMS: atom_id res chain seq x y z
N MET A 1 -15.48 -7.70 -24.17
CA MET A 1 -15.85 -9.09 -24.50
C MET A 1 -16.99 -9.47 -23.59
N ASP A 2 -18.17 -9.78 -24.13
CA ASP A 2 -19.29 -10.32 -23.37
C ASP A 2 -18.98 -11.77 -23.02
N VAL A 3 -18.46 -11.99 -21.81
CA VAL A 3 -18.27 -13.35 -21.28
C VAL A 3 -19.61 -13.78 -20.68
N ASP A 4 -20.27 -14.78 -21.27
CA ASP A 4 -21.52 -15.35 -20.74
C ASP A 4 -21.32 -15.78 -19.27
N PRO A 5 -22.08 -15.23 -18.30
CA PRO A 5 -21.98 -15.58 -16.88
C PRO A 5 -22.20 -17.09 -16.60
N ARG A 6 -22.79 -17.84 -17.53
CA ARG A 6 -22.98 -19.29 -17.38
C ARG A 6 -21.69 -20.10 -17.55
N HIS A 7 -20.60 -19.49 -17.98
CA HIS A 7 -19.29 -20.14 -18.03
C HIS A 7 -18.67 -20.35 -16.63
N TYR A 8 -19.07 -19.60 -15.60
CA TYR A 8 -18.54 -19.79 -14.23
C TYR A 8 -18.86 -21.20 -13.67
N ASN A 9 -20.02 -21.76 -14.01
CA ASN A 9 -20.45 -23.08 -13.52
C ASN A 9 -19.60 -24.24 -14.06
N HIS A 10 -18.78 -24.00 -15.08
CA HIS A 10 -17.94 -25.01 -15.73
C HIS A 10 -16.45 -24.84 -15.42
N VAL A 11 -16.07 -23.80 -14.66
CA VAL A 11 -14.68 -23.57 -14.24
C VAL A 11 -14.50 -24.18 -12.85
N ALA A 12 -13.87 -25.34 -12.79
CA ALA A 12 -13.45 -25.92 -11.51
C ALA A 12 -12.30 -25.09 -10.93
N ILE A 13 -12.41 -24.73 -9.66
CA ILE A 13 -11.29 -24.09 -8.94
C ILE A 13 -10.24 -25.16 -8.70
N ASN A 14 -9.03 -24.94 -9.23
CA ASN A 14 -7.90 -25.84 -9.02
C ASN A 14 -7.18 -25.44 -7.72
N ASP A 15 -6.95 -26.40 -6.83
CA ASP A 15 -6.19 -26.18 -5.59
C ASP A 15 -4.81 -25.60 -5.86
N ASN A 16 -4.18 -25.96 -6.98
CA ASN A 16 -2.90 -25.39 -7.38
C ASN A 16 -2.99 -23.89 -7.68
N ASP A 17 -4.11 -23.41 -8.24
CA ASP A 17 -4.31 -21.99 -8.50
C ASP A 17 -4.50 -21.22 -7.20
N ILE A 18 -5.26 -21.79 -6.24
CA ILE A 18 -5.38 -21.23 -4.89
C ILE A 18 -4.00 -21.14 -4.25
N HIS A 19 -3.22 -22.22 -4.27
CA HIS A 19 -1.91 -22.25 -3.65
C HIS A 19 -0.94 -21.24 -4.30
N ASN A 20 -0.97 -21.09 -5.62
CA ASN A 20 -0.19 -20.07 -6.34
C ASN A 20 -0.58 -18.65 -5.91
N ILE A 21 -1.88 -18.36 -5.80
CA ILE A 21 -2.38 -17.05 -5.38
C ILE A 21 -1.88 -16.73 -3.96
N VAL A 22 -2.03 -17.67 -3.02
CA VAL A 22 -1.57 -17.51 -1.64
C VAL A 22 -0.05 -17.35 -1.58
N LEU A 23 0.70 -18.22 -2.25
CA LEU A 23 2.17 -18.16 -2.29
C LEU A 23 2.65 -16.82 -2.85
N SER A 24 2.04 -16.33 -3.94
CA SER A 24 2.38 -15.03 -4.53
C SER A 24 2.16 -13.87 -3.56
N TYR A 25 1.10 -13.94 -2.75
CA TYR A 25 0.81 -12.93 -1.73
C TYR A 25 1.84 -12.93 -0.61
N LEU A 26 2.20 -14.12 -0.10
CA LEU A 26 3.20 -14.27 0.96
C LEU A 26 4.58 -13.80 0.51
N VAL A 27 4.97 -14.12 -0.73
CA VAL A 27 6.22 -13.69 -1.36
C VAL A 27 6.27 -12.17 -1.55
N HIS A 28 5.20 -11.58 -2.08
CA HIS A 28 5.11 -10.15 -2.35
C HIS A 28 5.26 -9.34 -1.05
N ASN A 29 4.61 -9.77 0.03
CA ASN A 29 4.65 -9.12 1.34
C ASN A 29 5.83 -9.57 2.23
N CYS A 30 6.77 -10.35 1.69
CA CYS A 30 7.97 -10.80 2.41
C CYS A 30 7.70 -11.65 3.67
N TYR A 31 6.59 -12.40 3.73
CA TYR A 31 6.25 -13.31 4.84
C TYR A 31 7.01 -14.64 4.72
N LYS A 32 8.34 -14.58 4.84
CA LYS A 32 9.23 -15.71 4.62
C LYS A 32 8.88 -16.95 5.43
N GLU A 33 8.67 -16.80 6.74
CA GLU A 33 8.36 -17.92 7.64
C GLU A 33 7.05 -18.61 7.23
N SER A 34 6.08 -17.82 6.76
CA SER A 34 4.82 -18.32 6.21
C SER A 34 5.02 -19.00 4.87
N VAL A 35 5.87 -18.46 3.97
CA VAL A 35 6.21 -19.10 2.70
C VAL A 35 6.82 -20.48 2.92
N GLU A 36 7.81 -20.59 3.81
CA GLU A 36 8.48 -21.87 4.12
C GLU A 36 7.48 -22.90 4.64
N SER A 37 6.65 -22.52 5.61
CA SER A 37 5.61 -23.38 6.17
C SER A 37 4.56 -23.78 5.13
N PHE A 38 4.17 -22.85 4.27
CA PHE A 38 3.16 -23.08 3.22
C PHE A 38 3.69 -23.99 2.11
N VAL A 39 4.93 -23.81 1.69
CA VAL A 39 5.60 -24.67 0.70
C VAL A 39 5.76 -26.09 1.23
N ALA A 40 6.15 -26.24 2.50
CA ALA A 40 6.31 -27.55 3.13
C ALA A 40 4.98 -28.32 3.23
N SER A 41 3.86 -27.63 3.48
CA SER A 41 2.54 -28.27 3.61
C SER A 41 1.86 -28.56 2.26
N THR A 42 2.07 -27.73 1.25
CA THR A 42 1.43 -27.86 -0.07
C THR A 42 2.26 -28.65 -1.09
N GLY A 43 3.55 -28.89 -0.82
CA GLY A 43 4.46 -29.55 -1.75
C GLY A 43 4.83 -28.72 -2.99
N MET A 44 4.51 -27.42 -2.97
CA MET A 44 4.86 -26.50 -4.06
C MET A 44 6.38 -26.34 -4.21
N LYS A 45 6.84 -25.96 -5.40
CA LYS A 45 8.25 -25.58 -5.61
C LYS A 45 8.38 -24.07 -5.43
N GLN A 46 9.21 -23.65 -4.48
CA GLN A 46 9.57 -22.24 -4.35
C GLN A 46 10.58 -21.87 -5.46
N PRO A 47 10.41 -20.74 -6.16
CA PRO A 47 11.44 -20.22 -7.05
C PRO A 47 12.67 -19.79 -6.22
N ALA A 48 13.84 -20.34 -6.54
CA ALA A 48 15.09 -20.16 -5.76
C ALA A 48 15.54 -18.69 -5.68
N ASP A 49 15.31 -17.90 -6.73
CA ASP A 49 15.70 -16.49 -6.82
C ASP A 49 14.85 -15.57 -5.92
N CYS A 50 13.75 -16.10 -5.38
CA CYS A 50 12.79 -15.32 -4.61
C CYS A 50 13.28 -14.97 -3.19
N VAL A 51 14.09 -15.85 -2.58
CA VAL A 51 14.42 -15.76 -1.15
C VAL A 51 15.37 -14.60 -0.83
N GLU A 52 16.39 -14.38 -1.67
CA GLU A 52 17.37 -13.32 -1.43
C GLU A 52 16.76 -11.92 -1.64
N ASP A 53 15.95 -11.76 -2.69
CA ASP A 53 15.20 -10.53 -2.95
C ASP A 53 14.20 -10.22 -1.83
N MET A 54 13.47 -11.24 -1.35
CA MET A 54 12.54 -11.11 -0.22
C MET A 54 13.24 -10.60 1.05
N GLU A 55 14.43 -11.09 1.38
CA GLU A 55 15.15 -10.64 2.59
C GLU A 55 15.59 -9.18 2.48
N LYS A 56 16.10 -8.76 1.31
CA LYS A 56 16.47 -7.36 1.06
C LYS A 56 15.24 -6.45 1.17
N ARG A 57 14.13 -6.83 0.54
CA ARG A 57 12.86 -6.09 0.62
C ARG A 57 12.27 -6.08 2.04
N LYS A 58 12.29 -7.20 2.77
CA LYS A 58 11.82 -7.30 4.16
C LYS A 58 12.56 -6.29 5.05
N ARG A 59 13.88 -6.16 4.89
CA ARG A 59 14.68 -5.19 5.65
C ARG A 59 14.30 -3.75 5.34
N ILE A 60 14.15 -3.40 4.07
CA ILE A 60 13.70 -2.06 3.64
C ILE A 60 12.33 -1.73 4.25
N PHE A 61 11.38 -2.64 4.09
CA PHE A 61 10.02 -2.51 4.59
C PHE A 61 9.97 -2.32 6.11
N HIS A 62 10.70 -3.15 6.85
CA HIS A 62 10.77 -3.07 8.31
C HIS A 62 11.35 -1.74 8.78
N CYS A 63 12.41 -1.26 8.14
CA CYS A 63 12.97 0.06 8.46
C CYS A 63 11.94 1.18 8.27
N ALA A 64 11.11 1.12 7.22
CA ALA A 64 10.06 2.13 7.01
C ALA A 64 8.97 2.09 8.10
N VAL A 65 8.49 0.89 8.46
CA VAL A 65 7.44 0.72 9.48
C VAL A 65 7.93 1.11 10.88
N GLU A 66 9.17 0.77 11.23
CA GLU A 66 9.76 1.07 12.54
C GLU A 66 10.13 2.56 12.73
N GLY A 67 10.01 3.40 11.70
CA GLY A 67 10.41 4.81 11.76
C GLY A 67 11.88 5.07 11.42
N ASN A 68 12.63 4.04 11.04
CA ASN A 68 14.00 4.15 10.53
C ASN A 68 14.03 4.52 9.02
N ALA A 69 13.27 5.55 8.64
CA ALA A 69 13.03 5.87 7.23
C ALA A 69 14.30 6.25 6.45
N LEU A 70 15.28 6.91 7.07
CA LEU A 70 16.57 7.19 6.42
C LEU A 70 17.33 5.91 6.05
N LYS A 71 17.25 4.88 6.91
CA LYS A 71 17.86 3.59 6.60
C LYS A 71 17.09 2.86 5.49
N ALA A 72 15.76 3.01 5.47
CA ALA A 72 14.94 2.50 4.38
C ALA A 72 15.33 3.15 3.03
N ILE A 73 15.53 4.47 3.00
CA ILE A 73 16.03 5.21 1.82
C ILE A 73 17.39 4.65 1.36
N GLU A 74 18.35 4.55 2.28
CA GLU A 74 19.70 4.07 1.98
C GLU A 74 19.68 2.64 1.38
N LEU A 75 18.93 1.73 2.00
CA LEU A 75 18.80 0.35 1.52
C LEU A 75 18.04 0.27 0.19
N THR A 76 17.08 1.17 -0.03
CA THR A 76 16.33 1.26 -1.29
C THR A 76 17.24 1.68 -2.43
N GLU A 77 18.06 2.72 -2.26
CA GLU A 77 19.02 3.15 -3.29
C GLU A 77 20.12 2.12 -3.56
N GLN A 78 20.46 1.28 -2.57
CA GLN A 78 21.36 0.14 -2.77
C GLN A 78 20.73 -0.99 -3.58
N LEU A 79 19.43 -1.25 -3.40
CA LEU A 79 18.71 -2.35 -4.07
C LEU A 79 18.18 -1.94 -5.45
N ALA A 80 17.64 -0.73 -5.57
CA ALA A 80 16.95 -0.19 -6.73
C ALA A 80 17.42 1.26 -7.00
N PRO A 81 18.58 1.44 -7.65
CA PRO A 81 19.14 2.77 -7.92
C PRO A 81 18.19 3.66 -8.73
N ASP A 82 18.19 4.96 -8.43
CA ASP A 82 17.35 5.99 -9.06
C ASP A 82 15.85 5.83 -8.81
N LEU A 83 15.40 4.85 -8.00
CA LEU A 83 13.98 4.62 -7.73
C LEU A 83 13.34 5.87 -7.12
N LEU A 84 13.95 6.43 -6.07
CA LEU A 84 13.41 7.60 -5.36
C LEU A 84 13.62 8.89 -6.14
N GLU A 85 14.60 8.90 -7.05
CA GLU A 85 14.75 10.00 -8.00
C GLU A 85 13.60 10.06 -9.00
N LYS A 86 13.21 8.91 -9.55
CA LYS A 86 12.09 8.78 -10.49
C LYS A 86 10.73 8.92 -9.80
N ASN A 87 10.61 8.40 -8.59
CA ASN A 87 9.39 8.47 -7.78
C ASN A 87 9.53 9.49 -6.64
N LYS A 88 9.38 10.77 -6.98
CA LYS A 88 9.46 11.89 -6.02
C LYS A 88 8.39 11.85 -4.93
N GLU A 89 7.23 11.26 -5.20
CA GLU A 89 6.16 11.14 -4.20
C GLU A 89 6.55 10.16 -3.09
N LEU A 90 7.03 8.98 -3.46
CA LEU A 90 7.53 8.02 -2.49
C LEU A 90 8.72 8.56 -1.69
N HIS A 91 9.63 9.28 -2.35
CA HIS A 91 10.75 9.92 -1.66
C HIS A 91 10.26 10.95 -0.63
N PHE A 92 9.30 11.78 -1.00
CA PHE A 92 8.68 12.74 -0.09
C PHE A 92 8.02 12.04 1.11
N ASP A 93 7.24 10.99 0.88
CA ASP A 93 6.55 10.26 1.95
C ASP A 93 7.57 9.62 2.92
N LEU A 94 8.69 9.06 2.42
CA LEU A 94 9.76 8.51 3.25
C LEU A 94 10.49 9.58 4.08
N LEU A 95 10.83 10.72 3.49
CA LEU A 95 11.43 11.83 4.24
C LEU A 95 10.47 12.36 5.30
N SER A 96 9.17 12.38 4.99
CA SER A 96 8.13 12.81 5.92
C SER A 96 8.01 11.88 7.13
N LEU A 97 8.18 10.56 6.95
CA LEU A 97 8.25 9.62 8.08
C LEU A 97 9.42 9.95 9.03
N HIS A 98 10.60 10.27 8.49
CA HIS A 98 11.73 10.66 9.35
C HIS A 98 11.47 11.99 10.07
N PHE A 99 10.90 12.97 9.38
CA PHE A 99 10.50 14.23 10.00
C PHE A 99 9.53 14.00 11.16
N VAL A 100 8.50 13.18 10.96
CA VAL A 100 7.55 12.78 12.01
C VAL A 100 8.27 12.14 13.20
N GLU A 101 9.23 11.26 12.97
CA GLU A 101 10.01 10.61 14.04
C GLU A 101 10.81 11.63 14.87
N LEU A 102 11.41 12.64 14.23
CA LEU A 102 12.09 13.74 14.92
C LEU A 102 11.12 14.57 15.78
N VAL A 103 9.93 14.86 15.25
CA VAL A 103 8.88 15.59 15.97
C VAL A 103 8.39 14.78 17.18
N CYS A 104 8.10 13.50 17.02
CA CYS A 104 7.71 12.61 18.11
C CYS A 104 8.80 12.48 19.18
N SER A 105 10.06 12.51 18.77
CA SER A 105 11.22 12.50 19.67
C SER A 105 11.46 13.85 20.37
N LYS A 106 10.60 14.86 20.17
CA LYS A 106 10.72 16.24 20.70
C LYS A 106 12.00 16.95 20.27
N LYS A 107 12.58 16.54 19.14
CA LYS A 107 13.80 17.13 18.57
C LYS A 107 13.46 18.22 17.56
N CYS A 108 12.73 19.25 18.00
CA CYS A 108 12.17 20.27 17.10
C CYS A 108 13.24 21.00 16.27
N THR A 109 14.42 21.25 16.84
CA THR A 109 15.53 21.88 16.10
C THR A 109 16.07 21.00 14.99
N GLU A 110 16.27 19.70 15.26
CA GLU A 110 16.71 18.72 14.25
C GLU A 110 15.62 18.54 13.18
N ALA A 111 14.34 18.51 13.56
CA ALA A 111 13.22 18.40 12.63
C ALA A 111 13.15 19.60 11.68
N LEU A 112 13.32 20.82 12.19
CA LEU A 112 13.33 22.05 11.38
C LEU A 112 14.52 22.08 10.42
N GLU A 113 15.72 21.77 10.90
CA GLU A 113 16.92 21.71 10.06
C GLU A 113 16.77 20.65 8.97
N PHE A 114 16.27 19.47 9.31
CA PHE A 114 15.99 18.41 8.36
C PHE A 114 14.98 18.86 7.30
N ALA A 115 13.87 19.48 7.70
CA ALA A 115 12.86 19.94 6.76
C ALA A 115 13.39 21.04 5.82
N GLN A 116 14.18 21.98 6.34
CA GLN A 116 14.83 23.02 5.53
C GLN A 116 15.79 22.42 4.49
N ASN A 117 16.54 21.39 4.86
CA ASN A 117 17.52 20.76 3.98
C ASN A 117 16.88 19.80 2.95
N GLN A 118 15.92 18.98 3.37
CA GLN A 118 15.41 17.86 2.57
C GLN A 118 14.01 18.11 1.98
N LEU A 119 13.13 18.84 2.69
CA LEU A 119 11.73 19.02 2.29
C LEU A 119 11.48 20.31 1.48
N THR A 120 12.34 21.32 1.60
CA THR A 120 12.25 22.60 0.84
C THR A 120 12.07 22.44 -0.67
N PRO A 121 12.75 21.51 -1.38
CA PRO A 121 12.52 21.30 -2.81
C PRO A 121 11.07 20.94 -3.15
N PHE A 122 10.37 20.23 -2.26
CA PHE A 122 8.98 19.80 -2.46
C PHE A 122 7.99 20.94 -2.23
N GLY A 123 8.32 21.91 -1.37
CA GLY A 123 7.50 23.11 -1.12
C GLY A 123 7.34 24.04 -2.33
N LYS A 124 8.09 23.81 -3.42
CA LYS A 124 7.92 24.54 -4.70
C LYS A 124 6.88 23.93 -5.62
N VAL A 125 6.41 22.72 -5.32
CA VAL A 125 5.46 21.98 -6.16
C VAL A 125 4.12 21.92 -5.43
N GLU A 126 3.11 22.57 -5.99
CA GLU A 126 1.79 22.78 -5.38
C GLU A 126 1.17 21.49 -4.80
N LYS A 127 1.34 20.36 -5.50
CA LYS A 127 0.81 19.05 -5.06
C LYS A 127 1.35 18.56 -3.70
N TYR A 128 2.56 18.99 -3.29
CA TYR A 128 3.17 18.60 -2.02
C TYR A 128 2.99 19.64 -0.92
N VAL A 129 2.62 20.88 -1.27
CA VAL A 129 2.52 21.99 -0.31
C VAL A 129 1.51 21.67 0.78
N SER A 130 0.31 21.21 0.42
CA SER A 130 -0.73 20.85 1.40
C SER A 130 -0.27 19.75 2.35
N LYS A 131 0.33 18.66 1.84
CA LYS A 131 0.88 17.60 2.70
C LYS A 131 1.99 18.14 3.61
N LEU A 132 2.87 19.00 3.09
CA LEU A 132 3.97 19.58 3.85
C LEU A 132 3.44 20.48 4.98
N GLU A 133 2.41 21.29 4.72
CA GLU A 133 1.74 22.11 5.73
C GLU A 133 1.16 21.25 6.86
N ASP A 134 0.51 20.13 6.52
CA ASP A 134 -0.03 19.19 7.50
C ASP A 134 1.07 18.60 8.40
N PHE A 135 2.22 18.21 7.83
CA PHE A 135 3.38 17.77 8.62
C PHE A 135 3.94 18.89 9.50
N MET A 136 4.10 20.10 8.97
CA MET A 136 4.62 21.24 9.72
C MET A 136 3.70 21.64 10.88
N ALA A 137 2.39 21.46 10.73
CA ALA A 137 1.43 21.73 11.79
C ALA A 137 1.69 20.90 13.06
N LEU A 138 2.33 19.73 12.96
CA LEU A 138 2.71 18.90 14.11
C LEU A 138 3.67 19.63 15.06
N LEU A 139 4.52 20.54 14.55
CA LEU A 139 5.45 21.33 15.37
C LEU A 139 4.76 22.36 16.27
N ALA A 140 3.52 22.72 15.96
CA ALA A 140 2.76 23.71 16.74
C ALA A 140 2.20 23.13 18.05
N TYR A 141 2.31 21.82 18.28
CA TYR A 141 1.75 21.12 19.43
C TYR A 141 2.86 20.51 20.29
N GLU A 142 2.78 20.71 21.61
CA GLU A 142 3.70 20.07 22.57
C GLU A 142 3.58 18.55 22.58
N GLU A 143 2.37 18.05 22.32
CA GLU A 143 2.04 16.64 22.17
C GLU A 143 1.49 16.43 20.75
N PRO A 144 2.31 15.96 19.79
CA PRO A 144 1.89 15.78 18.39
C PRO A 144 0.66 14.87 18.23
N GLU A 145 0.47 13.90 19.13
CA GLU A 145 -0.69 13.00 19.15
C GLU A 145 -2.03 13.70 19.39
N LYS A 146 -2.01 14.91 19.99
CA LYS A 146 -3.21 15.73 20.20
C LYS A 146 -3.48 16.69 19.03
N SER A 147 -2.61 16.70 18.02
CA SER A 147 -2.79 17.50 16.82
C SER A 147 -3.97 16.98 15.99
N PRO A 148 -4.69 17.86 15.25
CA PRO A 148 -5.58 17.43 14.17
C PRO A 148 -4.90 16.49 13.16
N MET A 149 -3.57 16.55 13.05
CA MET A 149 -2.74 15.76 12.14
C MET A 149 -2.20 14.46 12.78
N PHE A 150 -2.74 14.01 13.91
CA PHE A 150 -2.29 12.81 14.62
C PHE A 150 -2.27 11.54 13.74
N HIS A 151 -3.12 11.47 12.72
CA HIS A 151 -3.19 10.34 11.79
C HIS A 151 -1.88 10.13 11.01
N LEU A 152 -1.08 11.18 10.80
CA LEU A 152 0.25 11.10 10.19
C LEU A 152 1.29 10.42 11.09
N LEU A 153 1.01 10.30 12.39
CA LEU A 153 1.87 9.61 13.36
C LEU A 153 1.54 8.11 13.46
N SER A 154 0.39 7.71 12.91
CA SER A 154 -0.17 6.37 13.08
C SER A 154 0.68 5.28 12.44
N LEU A 155 0.61 4.08 13.01
CA LEU A 155 1.19 2.89 12.39
C LEU A 155 0.59 2.63 11.00
N ASP A 156 -0.71 2.90 10.82
CA ASP A 156 -1.40 2.74 9.55
C ASP A 156 -0.78 3.61 8.44
N TYR A 157 -0.42 4.86 8.75
CA TYR A 157 0.26 5.73 7.78
C TYR A 157 1.66 5.19 7.44
N ARG A 158 2.44 4.77 8.45
CA ARG A 158 3.76 4.14 8.23
C ARG A 158 3.65 2.89 7.34
N GLN A 159 2.61 2.08 7.58
CA GLN A 159 2.33 0.88 6.82
C GLN A 159 1.98 1.20 5.36
N GLN A 160 1.16 2.22 5.10
CA GLN A 160 0.83 2.64 3.73
C GLN A 160 2.06 3.10 2.93
N VAL A 161 2.97 3.84 3.57
CA VAL A 161 4.23 4.26 2.94
C VAL A 161 5.14 3.04 2.69
N ALA A 162 5.25 2.12 3.65
CA ALA A 162 6.03 0.89 3.51
C ALA A 162 5.48 -0.03 2.39
N ASP A 163 4.16 -0.15 2.28
CA ASP A 163 3.50 -0.89 1.19
C ASP A 163 3.81 -0.23 -0.15
N SER A 164 3.66 1.09 -0.25
CA SER A 164 3.98 1.85 -1.46
C SER A 164 5.44 1.71 -1.87
N LEU A 165 6.36 1.69 -0.89
CA LEU A 165 7.78 1.42 -1.10
C LEU A 165 8.00 0.01 -1.67
N ASN A 166 7.42 -1.01 -1.03
CA ASN A 166 7.56 -2.40 -1.49
C ASN A 166 7.04 -2.58 -2.92
N ARG A 167 5.88 -1.96 -3.25
CA ARG A 167 5.33 -1.97 -4.60
C ARG A 167 6.25 -1.30 -5.62
N ALA A 168 6.84 -0.16 -5.27
CA ALA A 168 7.77 0.55 -6.14
C ALA A 168 9.05 -0.25 -6.40
N VAL A 169 9.59 -0.91 -5.36
CA VAL A 169 10.78 -1.79 -5.51
C VAL A 169 10.45 -2.97 -6.42
N LEU A 170 9.29 -3.61 -6.25
CA LEU A 170 8.85 -4.69 -7.14
C LEU A 170 8.69 -4.21 -8.58
N GLU A 171 8.06 -3.06 -8.80
CA GLU A 171 7.88 -2.48 -10.12
C GLU A 171 9.21 -2.17 -10.81
N HIS A 172 10.18 -1.66 -10.06
CA HIS A 172 11.54 -1.42 -10.57
C HIS A 172 12.25 -2.71 -11.02
N SER A 173 11.97 -3.83 -10.34
CA SER A 173 12.44 -5.16 -10.72
C SER A 173 11.59 -5.84 -11.81
N ASN A 174 10.66 -5.10 -12.44
CA ASN A 174 9.69 -5.62 -13.42
C ASN A 174 8.78 -6.74 -12.88
N LEU A 175 8.53 -6.73 -11.57
CA LEU A 175 7.60 -7.63 -10.91
C LEU A 175 6.24 -6.94 -10.70
N PRO A 176 5.15 -7.71 -10.53
CA PRO A 176 3.82 -7.14 -10.29
C PRO A 176 3.79 -6.27 -9.01
N ASN A 177 3.33 -5.02 -9.16
CA ASN A 177 3.14 -4.08 -8.06
C ASN A 177 1.92 -4.40 -7.18
N TYR A 178 1.06 -5.33 -7.58
CA TYR A 178 0.00 -5.89 -6.73
C TYR A 178 0.06 -7.41 -6.78
N THR A 179 -0.35 -8.03 -5.68
CA THR A 179 -0.54 -9.48 -5.61
C THR A 179 -1.72 -9.92 -6.48
N ALA A 180 -1.69 -11.18 -6.93
CA ALA A 180 -2.84 -11.78 -7.59
C ALA A 180 -4.09 -11.70 -6.70
N MET A 181 -3.92 -11.92 -5.39
CA MET A 181 -5.00 -11.82 -4.41
C MET A 181 -5.64 -10.42 -4.37
N GLU A 182 -4.85 -9.35 -4.24
CA GLU A 182 -5.37 -7.98 -4.25
C GLU A 182 -6.11 -7.66 -5.55
N ARG A 183 -5.56 -8.06 -6.70
CA ARG A 183 -6.19 -7.85 -8.01
C ARG A 183 -7.52 -8.59 -8.13
N LEU A 184 -7.58 -9.84 -7.67
CA LEU A 184 -8.81 -10.63 -7.67
C LEU A 184 -9.87 -10.04 -6.74
N ILE A 185 -9.47 -9.53 -5.57
CA ILE A 185 -10.38 -8.84 -4.63
C ILE A 185 -10.91 -7.54 -5.25
N GLN A 186 -10.06 -6.75 -5.90
CA GLN A 186 -10.47 -5.53 -6.61
C GLN A 186 -11.50 -5.86 -7.70
N GLN A 187 -11.21 -6.85 -8.54
CA GLN A 187 -12.12 -7.31 -9.59
C GLN A 187 -13.45 -7.79 -9.01
N THR A 188 -13.41 -8.62 -7.96
CA THR A 188 -14.61 -9.11 -7.28
C THR A 188 -15.44 -7.98 -6.69
N THR A 189 -14.79 -6.95 -6.12
CA THR A 189 -15.46 -5.79 -5.52
C THR A 189 -16.19 -4.97 -6.58
N VAL A 190 -15.54 -4.69 -7.72
CA VAL A 190 -16.14 -3.96 -8.84
C VAL A 190 -17.29 -4.76 -9.45
N VAL A 191 -17.09 -6.05 -9.72
CA VAL A 191 -18.13 -6.93 -10.26
C VAL A 191 -19.35 -6.98 -9.33
N ARG A 192 -19.13 -7.08 -8.01
CA ARG A 192 -20.22 -7.06 -7.03
C ARG A 192 -21.00 -5.75 -7.06
N GLN A 193 -20.32 -4.61 -7.22
CA GLN A 193 -20.98 -3.31 -7.35
C GLN A 193 -21.82 -3.24 -8.64
N CYS A 194 -21.25 -3.64 -9.78
CA CYS A 194 -21.99 -3.67 -11.06
C CYS A 194 -23.26 -4.53 -10.99
N ILE A 195 -23.16 -5.75 -10.44
CA ILE A 195 -24.32 -6.64 -10.28
C ILE A 195 -25.38 -6.03 -9.34
N SER A 196 -24.95 -5.38 -8.26
CA SER A 196 -25.88 -4.70 -7.34
C SER A 196 -26.63 -3.55 -8.01
N GLU A 197 -25.95 -2.78 -8.86
CA GLU A 197 -26.56 -1.69 -9.63
C GLU A 197 -27.51 -2.19 -10.71
N GLU A 198 -27.17 -3.28 -11.40
CA GLU A 198 -28.04 -3.94 -12.37
C GLU A 198 -29.31 -4.49 -11.70
N ASN A 199 -29.18 -5.13 -10.54
CA ASN A 199 -30.31 -5.62 -9.76
C ASN A 199 -31.19 -4.47 -9.24
N ALA A 200 -30.61 -3.31 -8.92
CA ALA A 200 -31.38 -2.12 -8.54
C ALA A 200 -32.14 -1.51 -9.73
N LYS A 201 -31.60 -1.60 -10.95
CA LYS A 201 -32.26 -1.16 -12.19
C LYS A 201 -33.33 -2.15 -12.69
N ASN A 202 -33.16 -3.44 -12.42
CA ASN A 202 -34.04 -4.53 -12.87
C ASN A 202 -34.98 -5.07 -11.76
N GLY A 203 -35.01 -4.44 -10.59
CA GLY A 203 -35.94 -4.80 -9.51
C GLY A 203 -37.39 -4.47 -9.88
N PRO A 204 -38.39 -5.08 -9.19
CA PRO A 204 -39.78 -4.65 -9.33
C PRO A 204 -39.86 -3.14 -9.02
N PRO A 205 -40.71 -2.37 -9.73
CA PRO A 205 -40.80 -0.93 -9.52
C PRO A 205 -41.00 -0.66 -8.03
N SER A 206 -40.23 0.27 -7.48
CA SER A 206 -40.38 0.70 -6.08
C SER A 206 -41.84 1.05 -5.85
N PHE A 207 -42.45 0.46 -4.82
CA PHE A 207 -43.84 0.77 -4.46
C PHE A 207 -43.99 2.29 -4.31
N SER A 208 -44.79 2.87 -5.20
CA SER A 208 -45.10 4.29 -5.22
C SER A 208 -46.46 4.47 -4.57
N LEU A 209 -46.47 5.09 -3.39
CA LEU A 209 -47.71 5.40 -2.67
C LEU A 209 -48.65 6.26 -3.54
N ASN A 210 -48.09 7.12 -4.39
CA ASN A 210 -48.85 7.96 -5.31
C ASN A 210 -49.55 7.17 -6.42
N ASP A 211 -48.94 6.08 -6.90
CA ASP A 211 -49.55 5.21 -7.90
C ASP A 211 -50.61 4.29 -7.28
N PHE A 212 -50.42 3.89 -6.01
CA PHE A 212 -51.40 3.13 -5.24
C PHE A 212 -52.65 3.95 -4.88
N ILE A 213 -52.50 5.22 -4.51
CA ILE A 213 -53.62 6.10 -4.16
C ILE A 213 -54.46 6.51 -5.39
N ARG A 214 -53.89 6.41 -6.60
CA ARG A 214 -54.59 6.73 -7.87
C ARG A 214 -55.31 5.53 -8.52
N SER A 215 -55.18 4.34 -7.95
CA SER A 215 -55.84 3.10 -8.41
C SER A 215 -57.11 2.83 -7.62
#